data_AF-A0A957XXM2-F1
#
_entry.id   AF-A0A957XXM2-F1
#
_cell.length_a   1.000
_cell.length_b   1.000
_cell.length_c   1.000
_cell.angle_alpha   90.00
_cell.angle_beta   90.00
_cell.angle_gamma   90.00
#
_symmetry.space_group_name_H-M   'P 1'
#
loop_
_entity.id
_entity.type
_entity.pdbx_description
1 polymer ?
#
loop_
_entity_poly.entity_id
_entity_poly.type
_entity_poly.pdbx_seq_one_letter_code
_entity_poly.pdbx_strand_id
1 'polypeptide(L)' 'MFRENPRRQQPSLLSDIVAMPEAQRRRLETSWAHVFRECVLYQIDEEVFAVLYADGPSRPNVPVNVLVCLE' A
#
# COMPACT_ATOMS: atom_id res chain seq x y z
N MET A 1 7.63 -14.74 -3.56
CA MET A 1 8.71 -13.91 -4.13
C MET A 1 8.54 -12.44 -3.73
N PHE A 2 9.63 -11.76 -3.39
CA PHE A 2 9.66 -10.29 -3.24
C PHE A 2 9.45 -9.64 -4.61
N ARG A 3 8.68 -8.54 -4.65
CA ARG A 3 8.52 -7.73 -5.85
C ARG A 3 8.42 -6.28 -5.44
N GLU A 4 9.42 -5.49 -5.82
CA GLU A 4 9.40 -4.05 -5.59
C GLU A 4 8.10 -3.44 -6.12
N ASN A 5 7.41 -2.70 -5.26
CA ASN A 5 6.23 -1.96 -5.66
C ASN A 5 6.64 -0.57 -6.18
N PRO A 6 6.54 -0.28 -7.49
CA PRO A 6 6.71 1.09 -7.94
C PRO A 6 5.66 1.95 -7.22
N ARG A 7 6.16 2.92 -6.43
CA ARG A 7 5.47 3.73 -5.40
C ARG A 7 4.16 4.44 -5.84
N ARG A 8 3.76 4.28 -7.11
CA ARG A 8 2.62 4.94 -7.77
C ARG A 8 1.92 4.00 -8.76
N GLN A 9 1.61 2.77 -8.39
CA GLN A 9 0.75 1.95 -9.25
C GLN A 9 -0.69 2.46 -9.27
N GLN A 10 -1.29 2.25 -10.44
CA GLN A 10 -2.69 2.48 -10.72
C GLN A 10 -3.55 1.84 -9.61
N PRO A 11 -4.49 2.60 -9.00
CA PRO A 11 -5.35 2.05 -7.97
C PRO A 11 -6.08 0.83 -8.52
N SER A 12 -6.18 -0.22 -7.71
CA SER A 12 -6.93 -1.42 -8.09
C SER A 12 -8.33 -1.02 -8.52
N LEU A 13 -8.75 -1.47 -9.70
CA LEU A 13 -10.09 -1.25 -10.23
C LEU A 13 -11.18 -1.84 -9.32
N LEU A 14 -10.80 -2.76 -8.43
CA LEU A 14 -11.66 -3.39 -7.43
C LEU A 14 -11.37 -2.89 -6.01
N SER A 15 -10.67 -1.76 -5.83
CA SER A 15 -10.47 -1.18 -4.49
C SER A 15 -11.74 -0.51 -3.99
N ASP A 16 -11.97 -0.59 -2.68
CA ASP A 16 -13.11 0.07 -2.03
C ASP A 16 -13.07 1.59 -2.27
N ILE A 17 -11.87 2.18 -2.42
CA ILE A 17 -11.67 3.60 -2.74
C ILE A 17 -12.32 3.98 -4.08
N VAL A 18 -12.30 3.07 -5.07
CA VAL A 18 -12.96 3.31 -6.37
C VAL A 18 -14.47 3.31 -6.22
N ALA A 19 -15.02 2.45 -5.34
CA ALA A 19 -16.45 2.36 -5.05
C ALA A 19 -16.97 3.46 -4.10
N MET A 20 -16.08 4.21 -3.42
CA MET A 20 -16.48 5.27 -2.49
C MET A 20 -17.18 6.44 -3.21
N PRO A 21 -18.28 6.96 -2.63
CA PRO A 21 -18.85 8.25 -3.01
C PRO A 21 -17.81 9.38 -2.95
N GLU A 22 -17.94 10.36 -3.85
CA GLU A 22 -16.97 11.46 -3.99
C GLU A 22 -16.73 12.23 -2.69
N ALA A 23 -17.79 12.46 -1.89
CA ALA A 23 -17.68 13.12 -0.59
C ALA A 23 -16.79 12.35 0.40
N GLN A 24 -16.86 11.01 0.39
CA GLN A 24 -16.01 10.19 1.25
C GLN A 24 -14.56 10.19 0.75
N ARG A 25 -14.35 10.13 -0.57
CA ARG A 25 -13.02 10.20 -1.17
C ARG A 25 -12.31 11.52 -0.82
N ARG A 26 -12.99 12.66 -0.98
CA ARG A 26 -12.42 13.97 -0.61
C ARG A 26 -12.05 14.04 0.87
N ARG A 27 -12.89 13.49 1.75
CA ARG A 27 -12.57 13.41 3.18
C ARG A 27 -11.33 12.57 3.44
N LEU A 28 -11.20 11.42 2.77
CA LEU A 28 -10.02 10.56 2.86
C LEU A 28 -8.75 11.27 2.37
N GLU A 29 -8.80 11.98 1.24
CA GLU A 29 -7.67 12.76 0.69
C GLU A 29 -7.22 13.89 1.62
N THR A 30 -8.15 14.54 2.33
CA THR A 30 -7.82 15.56 3.33
C THR A 30 -7.46 14.99 4.71
N SER A 31 -7.57 13.67 4.88
CA SER A 31 -7.35 13.04 6.18
C SER A 31 -5.87 12.85 6.48
N TRP A 32 -5.56 12.64 7.76
CA TRP A 32 -4.24 12.25 8.20
C TRP A 32 -3.74 10.97 7.54
N ALA A 33 -4.64 10.03 7.21
CA ALA A 33 -4.28 8.77 6.57
C ALA A 33 -3.67 8.98 5.16
N HIS A 34 -4.17 9.96 4.41
CA HIS A 34 -3.59 10.30 3.11
C HIS A 34 -2.16 10.84 3.24
N VAL A 35 -1.94 11.75 4.20
CA VAL A 35 -0.61 12.30 4.50
C VAL A 35 0.35 11.21 4.97
N PHE A 36 -0.10 10.33 5.87
CA PHE A 36 0.71 9.21 6.35
C PHE A 36 1.13 8.29 5.20
N ARG A 37 0.20 7.97 4.28
CA ARG A 37 0.50 7.12 3.13
C ARG A 37 1.54 7.74 2.20
N GLU A 38 1.39 9.01 1.84
CA GLU A 38 2.30 9.69 0.90
C GLU A 38 3.67 10.01 1.53
N CYS A 39 3.69 10.46 2.79
CA CYS A 39 4.91 10.95 3.43
C CYS A 39 5.66 9.87 4.20
N VAL A 40 4.99 8.81 4.66
CA VAL A 40 5.61 7.74 5.45
C VAL A 40 5.65 6.46 4.64
N LEU A 41 4.50 5.82 4.35
CA LEU A 41 4.47 4.48 3.75
C LEU A 41 5.23 4.40 2.43
N TYR A 42 5.01 5.36 1.53
CA TYR A 42 5.70 5.40 0.24
C TYR A 42 7.18 5.74 0.30
N GLN A 43 7.68 6.16 1.46
CA GLN A 43 9.10 6.45 1.67
C GLN A 43 9.85 5.27 2.31
N ILE A 44 9.13 4.22 2.71
CA ILE A 44 9.75 3.04 3.29
C ILE A 44 10.49 2.28 2.20
N ASP A 45 11.74 1.93 2.50
CA ASP A 45 12.52 1.04 1.67
C ASP A 45 12.01 -0.39 1.87
N GLU A 46 11.26 -0.92 0.90
CA GLU A 46 10.68 -2.27 0.98
C GLU A 46 11.75 -3.38 0.88
N GLU A 47 12.96 -3.08 0.36
CA GLU A 47 14.03 -4.06 0.18
C GLU A 47 14.52 -4.64 1.51
N VAL A 48 14.46 -3.85 2.60
CA VAL A 48 14.87 -4.33 3.94
C VAL A 48 14.01 -5.49 4.43
N PHE A 49 12.82 -5.67 3.85
CA PHE A 49 11.90 -6.76 4.17
C PHE A 49 11.99 -7.93 3.20
N ALA A 50 12.86 -7.87 2.18
CA ALA A 50 13.01 -8.93 1.18
C ALA A 50 13.30 -10.31 1.80
N VAL A 51 14.04 -10.34 2.92
CA VAL A 51 14.35 -11.55 3.70
C VAL A 51 13.11 -12.27 4.26
N LEU A 52 11.98 -11.57 4.38
CA LEU A 52 10.73 -12.14 4.87
C LEU A 52 9.94 -12.87 3.77
N TYR A 53 10.34 -12.76 2.50
CA TYR A 53 9.65 -13.38 1.38
C TYR A 53 10.26 -14.74 1.03
N ALA A 54 9.41 -15.73 0.77
CA ALA A 54 9.83 -17.01 0.23
C ALA A 54 10.10 -16.92 -1.29
N ASP A 55 11.06 -17.71 -1.79
CA ASP A 55 11.38 -17.83 -3.23
C ASP A 55 10.27 -18.51 -4.05
N GLY A 56 9.30 -19.14 -3.38
CA GLY A 56 8.15 -19.78 -4.01
C GLY A 56 7.01 -18.82 -4.40
N PRO A 57 5.94 -19.35 -5.03
CA PRO A 57 4.74 -18.58 -5.33
C PRO A 57 4.08 -18.11 -4.04
N SER A 58 4.06 -16.80 -3.84
CA SER A 58 3.39 -16.12 -2.73
C SER A 58 2.67 -14.89 -3.25
N ARG A 59 1.69 -14.37 -2.51
CA ARG A 59 1.15 -13.05 -2.82
C ARG A 59 2.26 -12.00 -2.60
N PRO A 60 2.65 -11.23 -3.63
CA PRO A 60 3.63 -10.18 -3.45
C PRO A 60 3.03 -9.11 -2.52
N ASN A 61 3.87 -8.58 -1.64
CA ASN A 61 3.64 -7.34 -0.88
C ASN A 61 2.57 -7.37 0.24
N VAL A 62 2.02 -8.54 0.57
CA VAL A 62 1.14 -8.69 1.76
C VAL A 62 1.89 -8.45 3.08
N PRO A 63 3.10 -8.98 3.30
CA PRO A 63 3.77 -8.86 4.59
C PRO A 63 4.13 -7.42 4.96
N VAL A 64 4.69 -6.64 4.02
CA VAL A 64 5.07 -5.24 4.28
C VAL A 64 3.83 -4.37 4.47
N ASN A 65 2.82 -4.53 3.61
CA ASN A 65 1.58 -3.76 3.75
C ASN A 65 0.88 -4.05 5.09
N VAL A 66 0.90 -5.28 5.61
CA VAL A 66 0.23 -5.66 6.87
C VAL A 66 1.08 -5.40 8.12
N LEU A 67 2.41 -5.57 8.06
CA LEU A 67 3.30 -5.36 9.22
C LEU A 67 3.57 -3.89 9.51
N VAL A 68 3.63 -3.08 8.46
CA VAL A 68 4.00 -1.67 8.54
C VAL A 68 2.77 -0.77 8.50
N CYS A 69 1.72 -1.23 7.85
CA CYS A 69 0.44 -0.55 7.81
C CYS A 69 -0.61 -1.46 8.44
N LEU A 70 -1.23 -1.01 9.52
CA LEU A 70 -2.48 -1.62 10.00
C LEU A 70 -3.58 -1.27 8.99
N GLU A 71 -3.65 -2.01 7.89
CA GLU A 71 -4.87 -2.21 7.09
C GLU A 71 -5.22 -3.69 7.01
#